data_AF-A0ABD2J610-F1
#
_entry.id   AF-A0ABD2J610-F1
#
_cell.length_a   1.000
_cell.length_b   1.000
_cell.length_c   1.000
_cell.angle_alpha   90.00
_cell.angle_beta   90.00
_cell.angle_gamma   90.00
#
_symmetry.space_group_name_H-M   'P 1'
#
loop_
_entity.id
_entity.type
_entity.pdbx_description
1 polymer ?
#
loop_
_entity_poly.entity_id
_entity_poly.type
_entity_poly.pdbx_seq_one_letter_code
_entity_poly.pdbx_strand_id
1 'polypeptide(L)'
;MPWKIWAKIETKNENNEKWLGFYLSCDSSEEDGNWSRECSATFRIVSQKSDVEDFKKELDETVFNNEDPNWGFEFISFAELMDPSKGLYNKDEDKVTLAIDLACE
;
A
#
# COMPACT_ATOMS: atom_id res chain seq x y z
N MET A 1 18.13 -1.70 0.83
CA MET A 1 17.61 -0.51 0.11
C MET A 1 16.57 0.19 0.97
N PRO A 2 16.42 1.52 0.88
CA PRO A 2 15.49 2.29 1.70
C PRO A 2 14.06 2.23 1.15
N TRP A 3 13.24 1.35 1.73
CA TRP A 3 11.85 1.16 1.34
C TRP A 3 10.92 2.11 2.10
N LYS A 4 9.91 2.65 1.42
CA LYS A 4 8.89 3.55 1.99
C LYS A 4 7.49 3.16 1.57
N ILE A 5 6.56 3.33 2.49
CA ILE A 5 5.13 3.31 2.21
C ILE A 5 4.71 4.70 1.72
N TRP A 6 4.03 4.74 0.58
CA TRP A 6 3.31 5.90 0.09
C TRP A 6 1.82 5.61 0.07
N ALA A 7 1.04 6.57 0.54
CA ALA A 7 -0.41 6.51 0.50
C ALA A 7 -0.96 7.84 0.02
N LYS A 8 -1.98 7.79 -0.84
CA LYS A 8 -2.67 8.99 -1.33
C LYS A 8 -4.15 8.70 -1.55
N ILE A 9 -4.97 9.73 -1.40
CA ILE A 9 -6.37 9.66 -1.79
C ILE A 9 -6.43 9.96 -3.29
N GLU A 10 -7.07 9.09 -4.03
CA GLU A 10 -7.29 9.22 -5.47
C GLU A 10 -8.78 9.35 -5.75
N THR A 11 -9.14 10.09 -6.80
CA THR A 11 -10.53 10.23 -7.24
C THR A 11 -10.67 9.55 -8.58
N LYS A 12 -11.59 8.61 -8.69
CA LYS A 12 -11.83 7.83 -9.91
C LYS A 12 -13.11 8.29 -10.61
N ASN A 13 -13.03 8.37 -11.93
CA ASN A 13 -14.13 8.60 -12.87
C ASN A 13 -14.93 9.91 -12.64
N GLU A 14 -15.89 10.17 -13.53
CA GLU A 14 -16.82 11.32 -13.45
C GLU A 14 -17.67 11.33 -12.16
N ASN A 15 -17.82 10.17 -11.51
CA ASN A 15 -18.62 9.99 -10.30
C ASN A 15 -17.93 10.48 -9.02
N ASN A 16 -16.68 10.95 -9.09
CA ASN A 16 -15.91 11.44 -7.95
C ASN A 16 -15.76 10.44 -6.79
N GLU A 17 -15.66 9.14 -7.10
CA GLU A 17 -15.47 8.11 -6.07
C GLU A 17 -14.03 8.19 -5.54
N LYS A 18 -13.88 8.24 -4.22
CA LYS A 18 -12.56 8.31 -3.57
C LYS A 18 -12.02 6.92 -3.25
N TRP A 19 -10.74 6.74 -3.51
CA TRP A 19 -9.99 5.52 -3.29
C TRP A 19 -8.71 5.81 -2.50
N LEU A 20 -8.26 4.85 -1.71
CA LEU A 20 -6.93 4.87 -1.11
C LEU A 20 -5.96 4.17 -2.05
N GLY A 21 -5.05 4.93 -2.65
CA GLY A 21 -3.87 4.38 -3.31
C GLY A 21 -2.80 4.04 -2.27
N PHE A 22 -2.22 2.85 -2.35
CA PHE A 22 -1.21 2.35 -1.41
C PHE A 22 -0.04 1.72 -2.19
N TYR A 23 1.16 2.26 -2.00
CA TYR A 23 2.34 1.95 -2.79
C TYR A 23 3.57 1.71 -1.93
N LEU A 24 4.43 0.83 -2.44
CA LEU A 24 5.79 0.62 -1.98
C LEU A 24 6.73 1.37 -2.92
N SER A 25 7.67 2.11 -2.34
CA SER A 25 8.68 2.89 -3.05
C SER A 25 10.06 2.51 -2.55
N CYS A 26 11.04 2.45 -3.45
CA CYS A 26 12.44 2.34 -3.10
C CYS A 26 13.15 3.67 -3.40
N ASP A 27 13.57 4.37 -2.34
CA ASP A 27 14.29 5.66 -2.45
C ASP A 27 15.81 5.43 -2.54
N SER A 28 16.24 4.48 -3.38
CA SER A 28 17.66 4.22 -3.55
C SER A 28 18.36 5.43 -4.16
N SER A 29 19.35 5.97 -3.46
CA SER A 29 20.16 7.11 -3.88
C SER A 29 21.51 6.68 -4.47
N GLU A 30 21.63 5.44 -4.95
CA GLU A 30 22.90 4.93 -5.49
C GLU A 30 23.37 5.79 -6.67
N GLU A 31 24.39 6.62 -6.41
CA GLU A 31 24.91 7.64 -7.33
C GLU A 31 25.59 7.04 -8.58
N ASP A 32 25.95 5.75 -8.54
CA ASP A 32 26.79 5.09 -9.56
C ASP A 32 26.02 4.26 -10.61
N GLY A 33 24.69 4.29 -10.62
CA GLY A 33 23.87 3.84 -11.76
C GLY A 33 23.28 2.43 -11.66
N ASN A 34 22.02 2.33 -12.10
CA ASN A 34 21.20 1.13 -12.25
C ASN A 34 21.19 0.16 -11.07
N TRP A 35 20.47 0.53 -10.01
CA TRP A 35 20.01 -0.45 -9.05
C TRP A 35 18.79 -1.18 -9.60
N SER A 36 18.67 -2.46 -9.22
CA SER A 36 17.50 -3.26 -9.50
C SER A 36 17.33 -4.27 -8.38
N ARG A 37 16.07 -4.57 -8.02
CA ARG A 37 15.76 -5.67 -7.13
C ARG A 37 14.39 -6.23 -7.41
N GLU A 38 14.32 -7.55 -7.46
CA GLU A 38 13.09 -8.29 -7.55
C GLU A 38 12.57 -8.55 -6.14
N CYS A 39 11.31 -8.17 -5.91
CA CYS A 39 10.64 -8.38 -4.64
C CYS A 39 9.19 -8.80 -4.87
N SER A 40 8.67 -9.63 -3.97
CA SER A 40 7.24 -9.82 -3.74
C SER A 40 6.82 -9.09 -2.47
N ALA A 41 5.56 -8.69 -2.38
CA ALA A 41 5.07 -7.95 -1.21
C ALA A 41 3.61 -8.26 -0.87
N THR A 42 3.31 -8.34 0.42
CA THR A 42 1.93 -8.37 0.92
C THR A 42 1.59 -7.00 1.51
N PHE A 43 0.72 -6.27 0.82
CA PHE A 43 0.18 -5.00 1.29
C PHE A 43 -1.02 -5.28 2.18
N ARG A 44 -1.11 -4.61 3.34
CA ARG A 44 -2.23 -4.79 4.27
C ARG A 44 -2.69 -3.51 4.95
N ILE A 45 -4.01 -3.40 5.12
CA ILE A 45 -4.60 -2.54 6.15
C ILE A 45 -4.83 -3.42 7.38
N VAL A 46 -4.21 -3.03 8.49
CA VAL A 46 -4.29 -3.78 9.74
C VAL A 46 -5.67 -3.59 10.37
N SER A 47 -6.34 -4.70 10.65
CA SER A 47 -7.63 -4.69 11.31
C SER A 47 -7.53 -4.09 12.72
N GLN A 48 -8.54 -3.31 13.10
CA GLN A 48 -8.66 -2.72 14.43
C GLN A 48 -9.46 -3.62 15.39
N LYS A 49 -9.96 -4.76 14.91
CA LYS A 49 -10.74 -5.73 15.70
C LYS A 49 -10.04 -7.09 15.70
N SER A 50 -9.94 -7.71 16.87
CA SER A 50 -9.23 -8.99 17.05
C SER A 50 -9.86 -10.17 16.31
N ASP A 51 -11.14 -10.07 15.96
CA ASP A 51 -11.94 -11.08 15.26
C ASP A 51 -12.05 -10.83 13.75
N VAL A 52 -11.46 -9.74 13.24
CA VAL A 52 -11.45 -9.40 11.82
C VAL A 52 -10.03 -9.48 11.29
N GLU A 53 -9.85 -10.15 10.16
CA GLU A 53 -8.55 -10.24 9.50
C GLU A 53 -8.16 -8.92 8.81
N ASP A 54 -6.86 -8.71 8.65
CA ASP A 54 -6.33 -7.62 7.82
C ASP A 54 -6.87 -7.71 6.39
N PHE A 55 -7.15 -6.57 5.77
CA PHE A 55 -7.45 -6.53 4.34
C PHE A 55 -6.14 -6.49 3.56
N LYS A 56 -5.94 -7.47 2.66
CA LYS A 56 -4.64 -7.69 2.00
C LYS A 56 -4.76 -7.71 0.47
N LYS A 57 -3.70 -7.27 -0.20
CA LYS A 57 -3.42 -7.58 -1.62
C LYS A 57 -1.97 -8.00 -1.75
N GLU A 58 -1.70 -8.91 -2.68
CA GLU A 58 -0.37 -9.42 -2.97
C GLU A 58 0.16 -8.76 -4.25
N LEU A 59 1.41 -8.33 -4.19
CA LEU A 59 2.23 -7.96 -5.33
C LEU A 59 3.14 -9.16 -5.62
N ASP A 60 2.94 -9.77 -6.78
CA ASP A 60 3.81 -10.84 -7.29
C ASP A 60 5.24 -10.33 -7.48
N GLU A 61 6.18 -11.24 -7.76
CA GLU A 61 7.57 -10.92 -8.05
C GLU A 61 7.67 -9.78 -9.09
N THR A 62 8.14 -8.63 -8.61
CA THR A 62 8.16 -7.38 -9.35
C THR A 62 9.54 -6.76 -9.22
N VAL A 63 10.09 -6.31 -10.35
CA VAL A 63 11.38 -5.65 -10.39
C VAL A 63 11.20 -4.16 -10.09
N PHE A 64 11.83 -3.72 -9.02
CA PHE A 64 12.01 -2.31 -8.66
C PHE A 64 13.36 -1.86 -9.20
N ASN A 65 13.40 -0.71 -9.88
CA ASN A 65 14.63 -0.14 -10.41
C ASN A 65 14.52 1.40 -10.52
N ASN A 66 15.53 2.06 -11.09
CA ASN A 66 15.53 3.51 -11.27
C ASN A 66 14.37 4.06 -12.12
N GLU A 67 13.88 3.30 -13.11
CA GLU A 67 12.79 3.69 -14.00
C GLU A 67 11.42 3.45 -13.34
N ASP A 68 11.28 2.31 -12.65
CA ASP A 68 10.07 1.89 -11.94
C ASP A 68 10.34 1.67 -10.44
N PRO A 69 10.62 2.73 -9.67
CA PRO A 69 10.95 2.61 -8.25
C PRO A 69 9.72 2.41 -7.35
N ASN A 70 8.51 2.47 -7.92
CA ASN A 70 7.25 2.53 -7.21
C ASN A 70 6.24 1.53 -7.76
N TRP A 71 5.70 0.67 -6.90
CA TRP A 71 4.64 -0.27 -7.25
C TRP A 71 3.56 -0.30 -6.17
N GLY A 72 2.32 -0.56 -6.56
CA GLY A 72 1.20 -0.58 -5.62
C GLY A 72 -0.14 -0.67 -6.31
N PHE A 73 -1.18 -0.29 -5.58
CA PHE A 73 -2.56 -0.50 -6.01
C PHE A 73 -3.44 0.71 -5.72
N GLU A 74 -4.48 0.88 -6.54
CA GLU A 74 -5.76 1.37 -6.04
C GLU A 74 -6.27 0.33 -5.02
N PHE A 75 -6.04 0.59 -3.74
CA PHE A 75 -6.06 -0.46 -2.73
C PHE A 75 -7.49 -0.79 -2.28
N ILE A 76 -8.25 0.22 -1.85
CA ILE A 76 -9.62 0.07 -1.37
C ILE A 76 -10.41 1.38 -1.59
N SER A 77 -11.72 1.30 -1.81
CA SER A 77 -12.57 2.48 -1.85
C SER A 77 -12.68 3.11 -0.46
N PHE A 78 -12.89 4.43 -0.39
CA PHE A 78 -13.11 5.08 0.90
C PHE A 78 -14.41 4.62 1.56
N ALA A 79 -15.43 4.29 0.77
CA ALA A 79 -16.69 3.76 1.30
C ALA A 79 -16.47 2.44 2.05
N GLU A 80 -15.66 1.53 1.49
CA GLU A 80 -15.34 0.27 2.15
C GLU A 80 -14.36 0.45 3.32
N LEU A 81 -13.34 1.31 3.16
CA LEU A 81 -12.36 1.60 4.22
C LEU A 81 -13.04 2.13 5.49
N MET A 82 -14.01 3.02 5.32
CA MET A 82 -14.72 3.69 6.40
C MET A 82 -15.92 2.90 6.92
N ASP A 83 -16.25 1.75 6.32
CA ASP A 83 -17.34 0.89 6.78
C ASP A 83 -16.99 0.29 8.16
N PRO A 84 -17.73 0.65 9.24
CA PRO A 84 -17.44 0.15 10.58
C PRO A 84 -17.55 -1.38 10.70
N SER A 85 -18.31 -2.03 9.81
CA SER A 85 -18.42 -3.49 9.79
C SER A 85 -17.10 -4.16 9.40
N LYS A 86 -16.33 -3.52 8.53
CA LYS A 86 -15.02 -4.00 8.05
C LYS A 86 -13.91 -3.87 9.10
N GLY A 87 -14.06 -2.98 10.08
CA GLY A 87 -13.11 -2.84 11.18
C GLY A 87 -11.70 -2.36 10.77
N LEU A 88 -11.55 -1.78 9.58
CA LEU A 88 -10.26 -1.33 9.04
C LEU A 88 -9.86 0.09 9.47
N TYR A 89 -10.84 0.88 9.92
CA TYR A 89 -10.66 2.26 10.36
C TYR A 89 -11.02 2.39 11.85
N ASN A 90 -10.11 2.98 12.63
CA ASN A 90 -10.36 3.37 14.01
C ASN A 90 -11.01 4.75 14.02
N LYS A 91 -12.32 4.79 14.29
CA LYS A 91 -13.11 6.01 14.32
C LYS A 91 -12.76 6.95 15.47
N ASP A 92 -12.35 6.41 16.61
CA ASP A 92 -12.09 7.21 17.80
C ASP A 92 -10.75 7.95 17.68
N GLU A 93 -9.76 7.32 17.05
CA GLU A 93 -8.44 7.92 16.79
C GLU A 93 -8.32 8.59 15.41
N ASP A 94 -9.35 8.49 14.57
CA ASP A 94 -9.32 8.88 13.15
C ASP A 94 -8.10 8.29 12.41
N LYS A 95 -7.89 6.98 12.55
CA LYS A 95 -6.65 6.31 12.15
C LYS A 95 -6.88 5.04 11.33
N VAL A 96 -6.02 4.84 10.34
CA VAL A 96 -5.82 3.58 9.61
C VAL A 96 -4.35 3.19 9.73
N THR A 97 -4.05 1.91 9.91
CA THR A 97 -2.67 1.41 9.95
C THR A 97 -2.36 0.63 8.68
N LEU A 98 -1.35 1.07 7.94
CA LEU A 98 -0.86 0.43 6.73
C LEU A 98 0.44 -0.32 7.03
N ALA A 99 0.57 -1.54 6.53
CA ALA A 99 1.79 -2.31 6.62
C ALA A 99 2.08 -3.05 5.32
N ILE A 100 3.36 -3.29 5.05
CA ILE A 100 3.83 -4.08 3.93
C ILE A 100 4.82 -5.10 4.49
N ASP A 101 4.58 -6.37 4.21
CA ASP A 101 5.56 -7.43 4.42
C ASP A 101 6.27 -7.66 3.07
N LEU A 102 7.58 -7.41 3.04
CA LEU A 102 8.39 -7.39 1.81
C LEU A 102 9.39 -8.54 1.82
N ALA A 103 9.46 -9.30 0.71
CA ALA A 103 10.46 -10.33 0.47
C ALA A 103 11.21 -10.01 -0.82
N CYS A 104 12.53 -9.85 -0.75
CA CYS A 104 13.39 -9.54 -1.88
C CYS A 104 14.52 -10.54 -1.99
N GLU A 105 14.92 -10.87 -3.21
CA GLU A 105 16.10 -11.68 -3.50
C GLU A 105 17.37 -10.82 -3.72
#